data_AF-A0A3D5X5V7-F1
#
_entry.id   AF-A0A3D5X5V7-F1
#
_cell.length_a   1.000
_cell.length_b   1.000
_cell.length_c   1.000
_cell.angle_alpha   90.00
_cell.angle_beta   90.00
_cell.angle_gamma   90.00
#
_symmetry.space_group_name_H-M   'P 1'
#
loop_
_entity.id
_entity.type
_entity.pdbx_description
1 polymer ?
#
loop_
_entity_poly.entity_id
_entity_poly.type
_entity_poly.pdbx_seq_one_letter_code
_entity_poly.pdbx_strand_id
1 'polypeptide(L)'
;KKKMFIFTVALTLTAGAISAQESRFGIKGGLNVSTLTTNDFDDKNLKPGFHVGVFNKISLGEALAIQPELLFSTKGAKYSYDNILVKGDSKFNLNYIELPVKLVVNLLTIFEVQFGPYVGYLVN
;
A
#
# COMPACT_ATOMS: atom_id res chain seq x y z
N LYS A 1 -28.44 19.28 -11.79
CA LYS A 1 -27.68 20.21 -12.67
C LYS A 1 -26.60 20.99 -11.91
N LYS A 2 -26.89 21.70 -10.81
CA LYS A 2 -25.88 22.43 -9.99
C LYS A 2 -24.72 21.56 -9.46
N LYS A 3 -24.98 20.31 -9.06
CA LYS A 3 -23.95 19.36 -8.60
C LYS A 3 -22.91 19.01 -9.67
N MET A 4 -23.33 18.96 -10.94
CA MET A 4 -22.45 18.64 -12.07
C MET A 4 -21.50 19.81 -12.36
N PHE A 5 -22.00 21.04 -12.22
CA PHE A 5 -21.20 22.26 -12.38
C PHE A 5 -20.14 22.41 -11.29
N ILE A 6 -20.47 22.10 -10.03
CA ILE A 6 -19.50 22.09 -8.92
C ILE A 6 -18.39 21.06 -9.16
N PHE A 7 -18.74 19.88 -9.68
CA PHE A 7 -17.79 18.82 -9.99
C PHE A 7 -16.84 19.23 -11.14
N THR A 8 -17.37 19.85 -12.19
CA THR A 8 -16.57 20.35 -13.31
C THR A 8 -15.65 21.51 -12.88
N VAL A 9 -16.14 22.45 -12.07
CA VAL A 9 -15.33 23.56 -11.55
C VAL A 9 -14.21 23.06 -10.64
N ALA A 10 -14.50 22.10 -9.75
CA ALA A 10 -13.50 21.46 -8.89
C ALA A 10 -12.41 20.73 -9.71
N LEU A 11 -12.80 20.06 -10.80
CA LEU A 11 -11.87 19.35 -11.69
C LEU A 11 -10.96 20.33 -12.47
N THR A 12 -11.48 21.48 -12.90
CA THR A 12 -10.67 22.51 -13.58
C THR A 12 -9.72 23.25 -12.65
N LEU A 13 -10.09 23.43 -11.37
CA LEU A 13 -9.20 24.03 -10.35
C LEU A 13 -8.02 23.12 -10.02
N THR A 14 -8.19 21.79 -10.06
CA THR A 14 -7.08 20.84 -9.87
C THR A 14 -6.13 20.75 -11.07
N ALA A 15 -6.61 21.06 -12.28
CA ALA A 15 -5.79 20.99 -13.50
C ALA A 15 -4.74 22.12 -13.58
N GLY A 16 -5.03 23.30 -13.01
CA GLY A 16 -4.12 24.45 -13.00
C GLY A 16 -2.97 24.39 -11.98
N ALA A 17 -3.02 23.46 -11.02
CA ALA A 17 -1.99 23.29 -9.99
C ALA A 17 -0.84 22.34 -10.40
N ILE A 18 -0.94 21.70 -11.56
CA ILE A 18 -0.02 20.63 -12.00
C ILE A 18 1.34 21.19 -12.46
N SER A 19 1.45 22.48 -12.76
CA SER A 19 2.61 23.04 -13.47
C SER A 19 3.76 23.57 -12.60
N ALA A 20 3.72 23.43 -11.27
CA ALA A 20 4.75 24.03 -10.39
C ALA A 20 5.34 23.09 -9.32
N GLN A 21 4.81 21.87 -9.15
CA GLN A 21 5.33 20.92 -8.16
C GLN A 21 6.23 19.88 -8.84
N GLU A 22 7.47 19.77 -8.36
CA GLU A 22 8.35 18.68 -8.78
C GLU A 22 7.72 17.33 -8.40
N SER A 23 7.30 16.59 -9.41
CA SER A 23 6.74 15.25 -9.27
C SER A 23 7.75 14.22 -9.78
N ARG A 24 8.00 13.19 -8.98
CA ARG A 24 8.89 12.07 -9.32
C ARG A 24 8.07 10.78 -9.34
N PHE A 25 7.91 10.21 -10.52
CA PHE A 25 7.30 8.91 -10.68
C PHE A 25 8.32 7.80 -10.49
N GLY A 26 7.92 6.70 -9.85
CA GLY A 26 8.78 5.56 -9.62
C GLY A 26 8.01 4.25 -9.48
N ILE A 27 8.75 3.16 -9.58
CA ILE A 27 8.27 1.81 -9.28
C ILE A 27 8.84 1.39 -7.92
N LYS A 28 8.07 0.59 -7.18
CA LYS A 28 8.54 0.00 -5.93
C LYS A 28 8.14 -1.45 -5.83
N GLY A 29 8.98 -2.24 -5.20
CA GLY A 29 8.69 -3.61 -4.85
C GLY A 29 9.48 -4.03 -3.63
N GLY A 30 8.98 -5.04 -2.93
CA GLY A 30 9.61 -5.54 -1.72
C GLY A 30 9.01 -6.85 -1.27
N LEU A 31 9.70 -7.52 -0.36
CA LEU A 31 9.21 -8.71 0.30
C LEU A 31 8.48 -8.31 1.58
N ASN A 32 7.48 -9.08 1.96
CA ASN A 32 6.79 -8.95 3.24
C ASN A 32 6.67 -10.32 3.91
N VAL A 33 6.44 -10.34 5.21
CA VAL A 33 6.12 -11.56 5.96
C VAL A 33 4.84 -11.29 6.73
N SER A 34 3.85 -12.18 6.58
CA SER A 34 2.53 -12.04 7.20
C SER A 34 2.15 -13.30 7.97
N THR A 35 1.30 -13.14 8.98
CA THR A 35 0.71 -14.24 9.75
C THR A 35 -0.75 -13.89 10.05
N LEU A 36 -1.61 -14.89 10.20
CA LEU A 36 -3.01 -14.72 10.61
C LEU A 36 -3.19 -15.34 11.99
N THR A 37 -3.59 -14.52 12.95
CA THR A 37 -3.94 -14.98 14.29
C THR A 37 -5.44 -15.08 14.40
N THR A 38 -5.97 -16.26 14.72
CA THR A 38 -7.40 -16.50 14.97
C THR A 38 -7.59 -16.94 16.42
N ASN A 39 -8.67 -16.49 17.07
CA ASN A 39 -8.92 -16.77 18.49
C ASN A 39 -8.97 -18.27 18.85
N ASP A 40 -9.27 -19.14 17.87
CA ASP A 40 -9.45 -20.59 18.06
C ASP A 40 -8.25 -21.44 17.63
N PHE A 41 -7.22 -20.85 17.00
CA PHE A 41 -6.05 -21.60 16.51
C PHE A 41 -4.77 -20.79 16.70
N ASP A 42 -3.85 -21.31 17.52
CA ASP A 42 -2.53 -20.70 17.83
C ASP A 42 -1.45 -21.02 16.77
N ASP A 43 -1.89 -21.32 15.54
CA ASP A 43 -1.00 -21.80 14.49
C ASP A 43 -0.37 -20.62 13.74
N LYS A 44 0.60 -19.98 14.39
CA LYS A 44 1.29 -18.76 13.94
C LYS A 44 2.33 -19.01 12.84
N ASN A 45 1.98 -19.69 11.76
CA ASN A 45 2.96 -19.92 10.70
C ASN A 45 3.14 -18.66 9.84
N LEU A 46 4.33 -18.06 9.96
CA LEU A 46 4.78 -16.95 9.12
C LEU A 46 4.77 -17.35 7.65
N LYS A 47 4.20 -16.49 6.81
CA LYS A 47 4.13 -16.67 5.37
C LYS A 47 4.86 -15.52 4.66
N PRO A 48 5.92 -15.82 3.87
CA PRO A 48 6.54 -14.83 3.01
C PRO A 48 5.58 -14.44 1.87
N GLY A 49 5.57 -13.15 1.55
CA GLY A 49 4.82 -12.54 0.47
C GLY A 49 5.66 -11.46 -0.20
N PHE A 50 5.08 -10.79 -1.17
CA PHE A 50 5.71 -9.68 -1.87
C PHE A 50 4.70 -8.57 -2.14
N HIS A 51 5.20 -7.37 -2.38
CA HIS A 51 4.42 -6.28 -2.93
C HIS A 51 5.16 -5.66 -4.10
N VAL A 52 4.42 -5.17 -5.09
CA VAL A 52 4.96 -4.46 -6.26
C VAL A 52 3.96 -3.41 -6.70
N GLY A 53 4.44 -2.29 -7.21
CA GLY A 53 3.57 -1.25 -7.72
C GLY A 53 4.30 0.01 -8.10
N VAL A 54 3.55 1.09 -8.17
CA VAL A 54 4.02 2.40 -8.61
C VAL A 54 3.75 3.44 -7.55
N PHE A 55 4.54 4.50 -7.55
CA PHE A 55 4.33 5.65 -6.70
C PHE A 55 4.61 6.94 -7.45
N ASN A 56 4.04 8.03 -6.96
CA ASN A 56 4.35 9.36 -7.41
C ASN A 56 4.71 10.19 -6.18
N LYS A 57 5.94 10.71 -6.08
CA LYS A 57 6.37 11.62 -5.02
C LYS A 57 6.23 13.06 -5.51
N ILE A 58 5.33 13.81 -4.91
CA ILE A 58 4.99 15.20 -5.23
C ILE A 58 5.61 16.10 -4.17
N SER A 59 6.65 16.85 -4.51
CA SER A 59 7.29 17.79 -3.59
C SER A 59 6.37 18.98 -3.32
N LEU A 60 6.10 19.23 -2.03
CA LEU A 60 5.37 20.41 -1.54
C LEU A 60 6.31 21.55 -1.12
N GLY A 61 7.62 21.30 -1.17
CA GLY A 61 8.70 22.21 -0.80
C GLY A 61 10.02 21.43 -0.72
N GLU A 62 11.04 22.01 -0.09
CA GLU A 62 12.35 21.36 0.07
C GLU A 62 12.30 20.16 1.04
N ALA A 63 11.58 20.32 2.16
CA ALA A 63 11.54 19.32 3.24
C ALA A 63 10.32 18.39 3.21
N LEU A 64 9.26 18.72 2.46
CA LEU A 64 7.98 18.00 2.51
C LEU A 64 7.54 17.52 1.13
N ALA A 65 7.01 16.31 1.07
CA ALA A 65 6.39 15.75 -0.14
C ALA A 65 5.20 14.84 0.21
N ILE A 66 4.23 14.74 -0.70
CA ILE A 66 3.16 13.73 -0.63
C ILE A 66 3.47 12.63 -1.63
N GLN A 67 3.29 11.37 -1.22
CA GLN A 67 3.56 10.20 -2.03
C GLN A 67 2.36 9.25 -2.07
N PRO A 68 1.41 9.45 -3.01
CA PRO A 68 0.45 8.40 -3.37
C PRO A 68 1.16 7.20 -4.00
N GLU A 69 0.70 6.00 -3.64
CA GLU A 69 1.19 4.75 -4.20
C GLU A 69 0.02 3.85 -4.60
N LEU A 70 0.22 2.99 -5.59
CA LEU A 70 -0.69 1.91 -5.95
C LEU A 70 0.11 0.61 -5.95
N LEU A 71 -0.21 -0.28 -5.03
CA LEU A 71 0.52 -1.52 -4.77
C LEU A 71 -0.37 -2.73 -4.93
N PHE A 72 0.16 -3.78 -5.53
CA PHE A 72 -0.35 -5.13 -5.41
C PHE A 72 0.47 -5.86 -4.34
N SER A 73 -0.18 -6.35 -3.29
CA SER A 73 0.47 -7.04 -2.17
C SER A 73 -0.12 -8.43 -1.97
N THR A 74 0.75 -9.42 -1.82
CA THR A 74 0.38 -10.79 -1.42
C THR A 74 0.64 -10.96 0.07
N LYS A 75 -0.42 -11.35 0.79
CA LYS A 75 -0.42 -11.64 2.23
C LYS A 75 -1.05 -13.02 2.48
N GLY A 76 -1.10 -13.44 3.73
CA GLY A 76 -1.92 -14.56 4.18
C GLY A 76 -1.25 -15.37 5.29
N ALA A 77 -1.71 -16.60 5.47
CA ALA A 77 -1.13 -17.53 6.43
C ALA A 77 -0.97 -18.91 5.83
N LYS A 78 -0.02 -19.65 6.40
CA LYS A 78 0.05 -21.09 6.23
C LYS A 78 -0.61 -21.72 7.46
N TYR A 79 -1.40 -22.76 7.27
CA TYR A 79 -1.87 -23.62 8.35
C TYR A 79 -1.28 -25.00 8.09
N SER A 80 -0.51 -25.52 9.06
CA SER A 80 0.13 -26.84 8.93
C SER A 80 -0.56 -27.77 9.93
N TYR A 81 -1.41 -28.67 9.43
CA TYR A 81 -2.02 -29.69 10.26
C TYR A 81 -1.06 -30.89 10.35
N ASP A 82 -0.51 -31.12 11.53
CA ASP A 82 0.27 -32.34 11.84
C ASP A 82 -0.52 -33.20 12.83
N ASN A 83 -1.32 -34.13 12.30
CA ASN A 83 -2.01 -35.16 13.07
C ASN A 83 -1.49 -36.55 12.64
N ILE A 84 -1.50 -37.52 13.57
CA ILE A 84 -0.96 -38.90 13.40
C ILE A 84 -1.48 -39.63 12.13
N LEU A 85 -2.64 -39.23 11.58
CA LEU A 85 -3.29 -39.88 10.44
C LEU A 85 -3.30 -39.05 9.14
N VAL A 86 -3.05 -37.74 9.20
CA VAL A 86 -3.10 -36.84 8.04
C VAL A 86 -2.11 -35.70 8.22
N LYS A 87 -1.15 -35.56 7.30
CA LYS A 87 -0.27 -34.40 7.17
C LYS A 87 -0.73 -33.56 5.98
N GLY A 88 -1.00 -32.27 6.19
CA GLY A 88 -1.46 -31.37 5.13
C GLY A 88 -1.11 -29.91 5.41
N ASP A 89 -0.57 -29.23 4.39
CA ASP A 89 -0.33 -27.80 4.41
C ASP A 89 -1.49 -27.08 3.70
N SER A 90 -2.30 -26.33 4.44
CA SER A 90 -3.29 -25.43 3.86
C SER A 90 -2.70 -24.02 3.73
N LYS A 91 -2.67 -23.48 2.51
CA LYS A 91 -2.12 -22.14 2.25
C LYS A 91 -3.27 -21.16 1.98
N PHE A 92 -3.48 -20.22 2.90
CA PHE A 92 -4.37 -19.08 2.66
C PHE A 92 -3.59 -17.97 1.95
N ASN A 93 -3.98 -17.66 0.71
CA ASN A 93 -3.43 -16.57 -0.08
C ASN A 93 -4.43 -15.44 -0.15
N LEU A 94 -4.06 -14.27 0.38
CA LEU A 94 -4.86 -13.06 0.33
C LEU A 94 -4.14 -12.02 -0.54
N ASN A 95 -4.77 -11.63 -1.63
CA ASN A 95 -4.22 -10.64 -2.56
C ASN A 95 -4.92 -9.31 -2.35
N TYR A 96 -4.13 -8.26 -2.12
CA TYR A 96 -4.62 -6.92 -1.86
C TYR A 96 -4.16 -5.94 -2.94
N ILE A 97 -5.06 -5.04 -3.33
CA ILE A 97 -4.69 -3.78 -3.95
C ILE A 97 -4.66 -2.73 -2.84
N GLU A 98 -3.49 -2.16 -2.59
CA GLU A 98 -3.28 -1.15 -1.57
C GLU A 98 -3.05 0.22 -2.23
N LEU A 99 -3.68 1.24 -1.67
CA LEU A 99 -3.52 2.64 -2.06
C LEU A 99 -3.03 3.47 -0.85
N PRO A 100 -1.74 3.41 -0.51
CA PRO A 100 -1.13 4.29 0.49
C PRO A 100 -1.11 5.74 0.01
N VAL A 101 -1.38 6.68 0.93
CA VAL A 101 -1.10 8.11 0.73
C VAL A 101 -0.17 8.56 1.84
N LYS A 102 1.11 8.73 1.52
CA LYS A 102 2.14 9.05 2.50
C LYS A 102 2.49 10.52 2.50
N LEU A 103 2.75 11.06 3.68
CA LEU A 103 3.53 12.27 3.87
C LEU A 103 5.00 11.88 4.05
N VAL A 104 5.88 12.55 3.32
CA VAL A 104 7.32 12.32 3.32
C VAL A 104 8.00 13.58 3.84
N VAL A 105 8.79 13.43 4.90
CA VAL A 105 9.61 14.48 5.49
C VAL A 105 11.07 14.17 5.19
N ASN A 106 11.70 14.98 4.34
CA ASN A 106 13.13 14.89 4.05
C ASN A 106 13.89 15.63 5.17
N LEU A 107 14.64 14.90 6.00
CA LEU A 107 15.47 15.49 7.07
C LEU A 107 16.88 15.81 6.57
N LEU A 108 17.42 14.95 5.71
CA LEU A 108 18.71 15.07 5.04
C LEU A 108 18.55 14.64 3.58
N THR A 109 19.52 14.94 2.71
CA THR A 109 19.49 14.55 1.29
C THR A 109 19.34 13.03 1.09
N ILE A 110 19.80 12.22 2.05
CA ILE A 110 19.75 10.75 2.00
C ILE A 110 18.76 10.12 2.97
N PHE A 111 18.13 10.91 3.85
CA PHE A 111 17.30 10.38 4.93
C PHE A 111 15.94 11.06 4.93
N GLU A 112 14.90 10.24 4.72
CA GLU A 112 13.51 10.66 4.72
C GLU A 112 12.70 9.76 5.65
N VAL A 113 11.68 10.35 6.27
CA VAL A 113 10.70 9.63 7.07
C VAL A 113 9.36 9.69 6.35
N GLN A 114 8.71 8.54 6.21
CA GLN A 114 7.43 8.41 5.53
C GLN A 114 6.37 7.91 6.51
N PHE A 115 5.21 8.55 6.53
CA PHE A 115 4.06 8.10 7.31
C PHE A 115 2.76 8.49 6.62
N GLY A 116 1.74 7.66 6.74
CA GLY A 116 0.44 8.01 6.18
C GLY A 116 -0.56 6.87 6.26
N PRO A 117 -1.84 7.20 6.08
CA PRO A 117 -2.89 6.19 5.97
C PRO A 117 -2.72 5.38 4.68
N TYR A 118 -3.29 4.19 4.70
CA TYR A 118 -3.47 3.39 3.50
C TYR A 118 -4.85 2.74 3.50
N VAL A 119 -5.38 2.50 2.32
CA VAL A 119 -6.58 1.68 2.13
C VAL A 119 -6.17 0.43 1.37
N GLY A 120 -6.64 -0.73 1.80
CA GLY A 120 -6.42 -2.00 1.12
C GLY A 120 -7.75 -2.62 0.71
N TYR A 121 -7.85 -3.11 -0.51
CA TYR A 121 -8.98 -3.86 -1.02
C TYR A 121 -8.56 -5.30 -1.29
N LEU A 122 -9.24 -6.26 -0.65
CA LEU A 122 -9.03 -7.68 -0.88
C LEU A 122 -9.65 -8.06 -2.24
N VAL A 123 -8.84 -8.63 -3.11
CA VAL A 123 -9.27 -9.06 -4.45
C VAL A 123 -9.55 -10.56 -4.48
N ASN A 124 -8.82 -11.35 -3.69
CA ASN A 124 -8.92 -12.81 -3.62
C ASN A 124 -8.40 -13.28 -2.26
#